data_AF-A0A3B8QT30-F1
#
_entry.id   AF-A0A3B8QT30-F1
#
_cell.length_a   1.000
_cell.length_b   1.000
_cell.length_c   1.000
_cell.angle_alpha   90.00
_cell.angle_beta   90.00
_cell.angle_gamma   90.00
#
_symmetry.space_group_name_H-M   'P 1'
#
loop_
_entity.id
_entity.type
_entity.pdbx_description
1 polymer ?
#
loop_
_entity_poly.entity_id
_entity_poly.type
_entity_poly.pdbx_seq_one_letter_code
_entity_poly.pdbx_strand_id
1 'polypeptide(L)'
;SRKLGMGYHVPFAFGIAILAYVTLVIIRPILLGAWGHGFPYGIFSHLDWVNNVGYSYGNFHYNPAHMVAITFFFTTCFALALHGSLVLSAVNPGNGKTMTTPDHEDTYFRDLIGYSIGPLGIHRLGLFLALNAVIWSAICIVISGTIWFDSWSSWWDWYANLPWWADL
;
A
#
# COMPACT_ATOMS: atom_id res chain seq x y z
N SER A 1 -14.29 13.87 15.12
CA SER A 1 -14.71 14.85 14.09
C SER A 1 -15.84 15.77 14.55
N ARG A 2 -17.07 15.28 14.77
CA ARG A 2 -18.26 16.12 15.08
C ARG A 2 -18.07 17.17 16.19
N LYS A 3 -17.61 16.76 17.37
CA LYS A 3 -17.41 17.66 18.53
C LYS A 3 -16.40 18.79 18.23
N LEU A 4 -15.42 18.53 17.36
CA LEU A 4 -14.34 19.46 17.03
C LEU A 4 -14.56 20.21 15.69
N GLY A 5 -15.69 20.00 15.01
CA GLY A 5 -15.96 20.63 13.71
C GLY A 5 -15.00 20.22 12.58
N MET A 6 -14.25 19.14 12.73
CA MET A 6 -13.27 18.67 11.73
C MET A 6 -13.90 17.70 10.71
N GLY A 7 -13.24 17.54 9.55
CA GLY A 7 -13.61 16.54 8.54
C GLY A 7 -13.50 15.08 9.01
N TYR A 8 -13.98 14.15 8.17
CA TYR A 8 -14.06 12.71 8.48
C TYR A 8 -12.94 11.87 7.85
N HIS A 9 -11.88 12.49 7.34
CA HIS A 9 -10.78 11.79 6.66
C HIS A 9 -10.12 10.71 7.52
N VAL A 10 -9.90 10.97 8.82
CA VAL A 10 -9.27 10.01 9.75
C VAL A 10 -10.12 8.74 9.95
N PRO A 11 -11.39 8.81 10.37
CA PRO A 11 -12.21 7.60 10.50
C PRO A 11 -12.46 6.90 9.16
N PHE A 12 -12.53 7.64 8.05
CA PHE A 12 -12.62 7.03 6.72
C PHE A 12 -11.37 6.20 6.39
N ALA A 13 -10.18 6.77 6.60
CA ALA A 13 -8.90 6.08 6.41
C ALA A 13 -8.79 4.83 7.29
N PHE A 14 -9.20 4.92 8.56
CA PHE A 14 -9.24 3.77 9.45
C PHE A 14 -10.21 2.68 8.99
N GLY A 15 -11.33 3.05 8.37
CA GLY A 15 -12.25 2.11 7.74
C GLY A 15 -11.60 1.21 6.69
N ILE A 16 -10.58 1.68 5.98
CA ILE A 16 -9.83 0.87 5.00
C ILE A 16 -8.98 -0.21 5.70
N ALA A 17 -8.40 0.08 6.88
CA ALA A 17 -7.71 -0.93 7.67
C ALA A 17 -8.67 -2.00 8.20
N ILE A 18 -9.86 -1.59 8.65
CA ILE A 18 -10.93 -2.53 9.05
C ILE A 18 -11.34 -3.42 7.86
N LEU A 19 -11.49 -2.83 6.66
CA LEU A 19 -11.81 -3.58 5.45
C LEU A 19 -10.77 -4.67 5.14
N ALA A 20 -9.48 -4.38 5.27
CA ALA A 20 -8.44 -5.38 5.07
C ALA A 20 -8.52 -6.53 6.08
N TYR A 21 -8.74 -6.24 7.36
CA TYR A 21 -8.97 -7.27 8.37
C TYR A 21 -10.20 -8.12 8.04
N VAL A 22 -11.35 -7.48 7.78
CA VAL A 22 -12.60 -8.14 7.40
C VAL A 22 -12.43 -8.98 6.12
N THR A 23 -11.58 -8.55 5.19
CA THR A 23 -11.28 -9.33 3.98
C THR A 23 -10.66 -10.67 4.32
N LEU A 24 -9.72 -10.71 5.26
CA LEU A 24 -8.99 -11.91 5.65
C LEU A 24 -9.83 -12.89 6.47
N VAL A 25 -10.65 -12.40 7.39
CA VAL A 25 -11.37 -13.24 8.36
C VAL A 25 -12.85 -13.46 8.04
N ILE A 26 -13.45 -12.67 7.14
CA ILE A 26 -14.86 -12.77 6.77
C ILE A 26 -15.02 -12.99 5.27
N ILE A 27 -14.61 -12.03 4.43
CA ILE A 27 -14.95 -12.05 2.99
C ILE A 27 -14.31 -13.25 2.29
N ARG A 28 -12.98 -13.38 2.36
CA ARG A 28 -12.26 -14.48 1.71
C ARG A 28 -12.68 -15.85 2.27
N PRO A 29 -12.81 -16.06 3.60
CA PRO A 29 -13.33 -17.33 4.13
C PRO A 29 -14.74 -17.69 3.65
N ILE A 30 -15.66 -16.72 3.52
CA ILE A 30 -16.99 -16.95 2.93
C ILE A 30 -16.87 -17.39 1.48
N LEU A 31 -16.06 -16.69 0.67
CA LEU A 31 -15.86 -17.03 -0.74
C LEU A 31 -15.21 -18.41 -0.94
N LEU A 32 -14.40 -18.86 0.01
CA LEU A 32 -13.78 -20.19 0.01
C LEU A 32 -14.65 -21.27 0.69
N GLY A 33 -15.80 -20.90 1.26
CA GLY A 33 -16.76 -21.84 1.85
C GLY A 33 -16.41 -22.37 3.24
N ALA A 34 -15.36 -21.86 3.90
CA ALA A 34 -14.98 -22.31 5.24
C ALA A 34 -14.24 -21.24 6.06
N TRP A 35 -14.63 -21.08 7.34
CA TRP A 35 -13.99 -20.16 8.29
C TRP A 35 -12.52 -20.50 8.57
N GLY A 36 -12.11 -21.76 8.38
CA GLY A 36 -10.73 -22.23 8.56
C GLY A 36 -9.71 -21.58 7.61
N HIS A 37 -10.15 -20.85 6.59
CA HIS A 37 -9.28 -20.05 5.74
C HIS A 37 -8.85 -18.71 6.36
N GLY A 38 -9.52 -18.26 7.44
CA GLY A 38 -9.10 -17.09 8.22
C GLY A 38 -7.81 -17.36 8.99
N PHE A 39 -7.03 -16.32 9.28
CA PHE A 39 -5.78 -16.46 10.02
C PHE A 39 -6.04 -16.64 11.53
N PRO A 40 -5.18 -17.39 12.25
CA PRO A 40 -5.31 -17.58 13.70
C PRO A 40 -4.80 -16.35 14.49
N TYR A 41 -5.41 -16.08 15.65
CA TYR A 41 -4.98 -15.00 16.52
C TYR A 41 -3.81 -15.41 17.42
N GLY A 42 -2.59 -15.31 16.90
CA GLY A 42 -1.37 -15.52 17.67
C GLY A 42 -0.14 -14.90 17.00
N ILE A 43 0.84 -14.48 17.81
CA ILE A 43 2.02 -13.74 17.34
C ILE A 43 2.79 -14.51 16.26
N PHE A 44 3.05 -15.80 16.46
CA PHE A 44 3.77 -16.61 15.46
C PHE A 44 2.83 -17.38 14.54
N SER A 45 1.68 -17.85 15.05
CA SER A 45 0.75 -18.65 14.25
C SER A 45 0.14 -17.88 13.06
N HIS A 46 -0.03 -16.55 13.16
CA HIS A 46 -0.46 -15.78 11.99
C HIS A 46 0.65 -15.67 10.93
N LEU A 47 1.93 -15.68 11.32
CA LEU A 47 3.06 -15.71 10.38
C LEU A 47 3.14 -17.07 9.68
N ASP A 48 2.91 -18.17 10.41
CA ASP A 48 2.79 -19.50 9.82
C ASP A 48 1.65 -19.54 8.78
N TRP A 49 0.51 -18.93 9.09
CA TRP A 49 -0.60 -18.79 8.14
C TRP A 49 -0.19 -17.98 6.90
N VAL A 50 0.47 -16.82 7.08
CA VAL A 50 0.94 -15.99 5.95
C VAL A 50 1.86 -16.80 5.04
N ASN A 51 2.81 -17.52 5.63
CA ASN A 51 3.76 -18.37 4.91
C ASN A 51 3.05 -19.47 4.11
N ASN A 52 2.16 -20.23 4.78
CA ASN A 52 1.48 -21.37 4.18
C ASN A 52 0.51 -20.92 3.07
N VAL A 53 -0.24 -19.83 3.28
CA VAL A 53 -1.12 -19.27 2.25
C VAL A 53 -0.31 -18.75 1.06
N GLY A 54 0.82 -18.08 1.30
CA GLY A 54 1.70 -17.61 0.22
C GLY A 54 2.20 -18.75 -0.65
N TYR A 55 2.75 -19.81 -0.04
CA TYR A 55 3.30 -20.97 -0.75
C TYR A 55 2.25 -21.89 -1.37
N SER A 56 0.99 -21.80 -0.94
CA SER A 56 -0.12 -22.54 -1.58
C SER A 56 -0.32 -22.14 -3.05
N TYR A 57 0.18 -20.96 -3.46
CA TYR A 57 0.12 -20.45 -4.83
C TYR A 57 1.52 -20.27 -5.45
N GLY A 58 2.49 -21.10 -5.04
CA GLY A 58 3.88 -20.99 -5.47
C GLY A 58 4.59 -19.79 -4.83
N ASN A 59 5.30 -18.98 -5.63
CA ASN A 59 5.89 -17.74 -5.13
C ASN A 59 4.88 -16.58 -5.23
N PHE A 60 4.36 -16.14 -4.09
CA PHE A 60 3.35 -15.09 -4.00
C PHE A 60 3.82 -13.71 -4.51
N HIS A 61 5.12 -13.52 -4.75
CA HIS A 61 5.63 -12.33 -5.44
C HIS A 61 5.07 -12.17 -6.86
N TYR A 62 4.65 -13.26 -7.51
CA TYR A 62 4.10 -13.20 -8.86
C TYR A 62 2.64 -12.71 -8.92
N ASN A 63 1.96 -12.55 -7.78
CA ASN A 63 0.61 -11.99 -7.76
C ASN A 63 0.67 -10.51 -8.20
N PRO A 64 0.06 -10.13 -9.34
CA PRO A 64 0.20 -8.77 -9.87
C PRO A 64 -0.41 -7.70 -8.95
N ALA A 65 -1.52 -8.01 -8.26
CA ALA A 65 -2.11 -7.09 -7.29
C ALA A 65 -1.23 -6.95 -6.04
N HIS A 66 -0.51 -8.00 -5.65
CA HIS A 66 0.45 -7.96 -4.56
C HIS A 66 1.67 -7.09 -4.91
N MET A 67 2.17 -7.16 -6.15
CA MET A 67 3.23 -6.27 -6.63
C MET A 67 2.80 -4.80 -6.49
N VAL A 68 1.61 -4.44 -6.95
CA VAL A 68 1.06 -3.08 -6.83
C VAL A 68 0.96 -2.64 -5.36
N ALA A 69 0.45 -3.52 -4.48
CA ALA A 69 0.35 -3.23 -3.05
C ALA A 69 1.73 -2.91 -2.43
N ILE A 70 2.73 -3.75 -2.72
CA ILE A 70 4.11 -3.56 -2.25
C ILE A 70 4.69 -2.24 -2.77
N THR A 71 4.49 -1.91 -4.05
CA THR A 71 4.94 -0.64 -4.62
C THR A 71 4.35 0.53 -3.84
N PHE A 72 3.05 0.53 -3.56
CA PHE A 72 2.43 1.58 -2.74
C PHE A 72 2.97 1.63 -1.32
N PHE A 73 3.25 0.50 -0.66
CA PHE A 73 3.89 0.48 0.66
C PHE A 73 5.28 1.13 0.63
N PHE A 74 6.12 0.74 -0.33
CA PHE A 74 7.46 1.31 -0.48
C PHE A 74 7.41 2.81 -0.79
N THR A 75 6.55 3.22 -1.73
CA THR A 75 6.39 4.64 -2.08
C THR A 75 5.80 5.45 -0.91
N THR A 76 4.92 4.88 -0.09
CA THR A 76 4.39 5.54 1.11
C THR A 76 5.51 5.82 2.12
N CYS A 77 6.36 4.82 2.40
CA CYS A 77 7.50 4.99 3.31
C CYS A 77 8.49 6.04 2.79
N PHE A 78 8.81 5.97 1.49
CA PHE A 78 9.65 6.96 0.81
C PHE A 78 9.08 8.38 0.92
N ALA A 79 7.80 8.58 0.58
CA ALA A 79 7.15 9.88 0.65
C ALA A 79 7.06 10.41 2.09
N LEU A 80 6.83 9.54 3.08
CA LEU A 80 6.81 9.91 4.49
C LEU A 80 8.19 10.40 4.97
N ALA A 81 9.26 9.70 4.60
CA ALA A 81 10.63 10.10 4.93
C ALA A 81 11.00 11.44 4.31
N LEU A 82 10.63 11.66 3.04
CA LEU A 82 10.83 12.94 2.36
C LEU A 82 10.02 14.06 3.02
N HIS A 83 8.75 13.84 3.31
CA HIS A 83 7.89 14.86 3.91
C HIS A 83 8.38 15.28 5.29
N GLY A 84 8.68 14.32 6.16
CA GLY A 84 9.17 14.60 7.51
C GLY A 84 10.51 15.30 7.49
N SER A 85 11.44 14.86 6.63
CA SER A 85 12.76 15.50 6.52
C SER A 85 12.69 16.92 5.94
N LEU A 86 11.83 17.16 4.95
CA LEU A 86 11.62 18.50 4.37
C LEU A 86 11.15 19.50 5.43
N VAL A 87 10.05 19.19 6.12
CA VAL A 87 9.48 20.07 7.16
C VAL A 87 10.50 20.28 8.28
N LEU A 88 11.18 19.22 8.73
CA LEU A 88 12.21 19.34 9.78
C LEU A 88 13.38 20.21 9.32
N SER A 89 13.82 20.11 8.07
CA SER A 89 14.89 20.96 7.53
C SER A 89 14.49 22.43 7.45
N ALA A 90 13.21 22.73 7.20
CA ALA A 90 12.69 24.08 7.12
C ALA A 90 12.59 24.75 8.49
N VAL A 91 12.11 24.01 9.49
CA VAL A 91 11.96 24.50 10.86
C VAL A 91 13.24 24.42 11.69
N ASN A 92 14.25 23.66 11.24
CA ASN A 92 15.57 23.54 11.87
C ASN A 92 16.71 23.89 10.88
N PRO A 93 16.82 25.13 10.41
CA PRO A 93 17.81 25.54 9.39
C PRO A 93 19.27 25.55 9.88
N GLY A 94 19.49 25.40 11.19
CA GLY A 94 20.78 25.45 11.86
C GLY A 94 20.96 26.68 12.76
N ASN A 95 22.03 26.68 13.56
CA ASN A 95 22.28 27.70 14.59
C ASN A 95 22.40 29.11 13.98
N GLY A 96 21.71 30.07 14.59
CA GLY A 96 21.72 31.47 14.19
C GLY A 96 20.94 31.78 12.91
N LYS A 97 20.30 30.80 12.28
CA LYS A 97 19.43 31.02 11.11
C LYS A 97 17.95 31.10 11.52
N THR A 98 17.19 31.94 10.82
CA THR A 98 15.74 32.02 10.96
C THR A 98 15.07 30.85 10.25
N MET A 99 13.96 30.36 10.80
CA MET A 99 13.11 29.35 10.14
C MET A 99 12.83 29.73 8.68
N THR A 100 12.85 28.74 7.80
CA THR A 100 12.52 28.96 6.39
C THR A 100 11.02 28.93 6.16
N THR A 101 10.61 29.23 4.93
CA THR A 101 9.20 29.34 4.52
C THR A 101 8.81 28.17 3.60
N PRO A 102 7.51 27.94 3.37
CA PRO A 102 7.05 26.99 2.36
C PRO A 102 7.63 27.23 0.95
N ASP A 103 7.98 28.47 0.61
CA ASP A 103 8.66 28.77 -0.67
C ASP A 103 10.05 28.12 -0.76
N HIS A 104 10.75 27.98 0.37
CA HIS A 104 12.04 27.27 0.43
C HIS A 104 11.85 25.76 0.29
N GLU A 105 10.78 25.21 0.87
CA GLU A 105 10.42 23.79 0.70
C GLU A 105 10.15 23.47 -0.78
N ASP A 106 9.39 24.34 -1.46
CA ASP A 106 9.10 24.23 -2.88
C ASP A 106 10.35 24.39 -3.74
N THR A 107 11.20 25.36 -3.41
CA THR A 107 12.46 25.60 -4.14
C THR A 107 13.38 24.40 -4.04
N TYR A 108 13.54 23.81 -2.85
CA TYR A 108 14.36 22.62 -2.66
C TYR A 108 13.96 21.47 -3.59
N PHE A 109 12.66 21.15 -3.66
CA PHE A 109 12.17 20.06 -4.51
C PHE A 109 12.23 20.39 -6.00
N ARG A 110 12.00 21.66 -6.38
CA ARG A 110 12.18 22.11 -7.76
C ARG A 110 13.64 22.04 -8.21
N ASP A 111 14.58 22.40 -7.34
CA ASP A 111 16.01 22.29 -7.63
C ASP A 111 16.46 20.82 -7.71
N LEU A 112 15.93 19.96 -6.84
CA LEU A 112 16.35 18.55 -6.76
C LEU A 112 15.80 17.69 -7.91
N ILE A 113 14.52 17.80 -8.23
CA ILE A 113 13.82 16.92 -9.19
C ILE A 113 12.97 17.67 -10.23
N GLY A 114 13.03 19.00 -10.28
CA GLY A 114 12.24 19.80 -11.23
C GLY A 114 10.76 19.95 -10.87
N TYR A 115 10.31 19.45 -9.72
CA TYR A 115 8.89 19.47 -9.34
C TYR A 115 8.70 19.52 -7.82
N SER A 116 7.79 20.38 -7.36
CA SER A 116 7.25 20.32 -6.00
C SER A 116 5.74 20.11 -6.04
N ILE A 117 5.26 19.13 -5.26
CA ILE A 117 3.83 18.84 -5.10
C ILE A 117 3.12 19.82 -4.15
N GLY A 118 3.89 20.63 -3.41
CA GLY A 118 3.41 21.61 -2.46
C GLY A 118 2.83 21.03 -1.17
N PRO A 119 2.59 21.88 -0.15
CA PRO A 119 2.27 21.45 1.21
C PRO A 119 0.91 20.77 1.32
N LEU A 120 -0.13 21.21 0.61
CA LEU A 120 -1.41 20.48 0.61
C LEU A 120 -1.33 19.18 -0.20
N GLY A 121 -0.56 19.19 -1.29
CA GLY A 121 -0.41 18.06 -2.19
C GLY A 121 0.24 16.86 -1.52
N ILE A 122 1.29 17.06 -0.73
CA ILE A 122 2.00 15.96 -0.05
C ILE A 122 1.12 15.23 0.98
N HIS A 123 0.23 15.93 1.68
CA HIS A 123 -0.72 15.30 2.61
C HIS A 123 -1.78 14.48 1.88
N ARG A 124 -2.27 14.98 0.73
CA ARG A 124 -3.20 14.23 -0.14
C ARG A 124 -2.53 13.00 -0.74
N LEU A 125 -1.30 13.15 -1.22
CA LEU A 125 -0.51 12.06 -1.77
C LEU A 125 -0.25 10.99 -0.70
N GLY A 126 0.20 11.37 0.49
CA GLY A 126 0.45 10.44 1.60
C GLY A 126 -0.79 9.62 1.96
N LEU A 127 -1.96 10.26 2.04
CA LEU A 127 -3.22 9.55 2.25
C LEU A 127 -3.54 8.61 1.08
N PHE A 128 -3.44 9.09 -0.16
CA PHE A 128 -3.72 8.28 -1.35
C PHE A 128 -2.83 7.03 -1.42
N LEU A 129 -1.52 7.19 -1.24
CA LEU A 129 -0.56 6.09 -1.30
C LEU A 129 -0.84 5.06 -0.21
N ALA A 130 -1.03 5.51 1.04
CA ALA A 130 -1.28 4.61 2.18
C ALA A 130 -2.60 3.83 2.04
N LEU A 131 -3.68 4.48 1.59
CA LEU A 131 -4.96 3.79 1.38
C LEU A 131 -4.88 2.79 0.22
N ASN A 132 -4.21 3.14 -0.87
CA ASN A 132 -4.03 2.22 -2.01
C ASN A 132 -3.21 1.00 -1.61
N ALA A 133 -2.14 1.15 -0.82
CA ALA A 133 -1.36 0.02 -0.31
C ALA A 133 -2.28 -1.05 0.33
N VAL A 134 -3.18 -0.61 1.22
CA VAL A 134 -4.11 -1.49 1.94
C VAL A 134 -5.23 -2.03 1.03
N ILE A 135 -5.78 -1.21 0.14
CA ILE A 135 -6.82 -1.64 -0.82
C ILE A 135 -6.27 -2.74 -1.73
N TRP A 136 -5.07 -2.55 -2.30
CA TRP A 136 -4.44 -3.55 -3.17
C TRP A 136 -4.03 -4.81 -2.39
N SER A 137 -3.67 -4.71 -1.10
CA SER A 137 -3.49 -5.89 -0.24
C SER A 137 -4.78 -6.68 -0.05
N ALA A 138 -5.92 -6.01 0.16
CA ALA A 138 -7.22 -6.69 0.26
C ALA A 138 -7.59 -7.36 -1.07
N ILE A 139 -7.35 -6.69 -2.20
CA ILE A 139 -7.59 -7.26 -3.54
C ILE A 139 -6.69 -8.47 -3.78
N CYS A 140 -5.38 -8.39 -3.51
CA CYS A 140 -4.46 -9.48 -3.86
C CYS A 140 -4.77 -10.78 -3.11
N ILE A 141 -5.24 -10.69 -1.87
CA ILE A 141 -5.59 -11.86 -1.07
C ILE A 141 -6.99 -12.39 -1.40
N VAL A 142 -7.96 -11.51 -1.69
CA VAL A 142 -9.33 -11.95 -1.98
C VAL A 142 -9.40 -12.73 -3.29
N ILE A 143 -8.60 -12.36 -4.30
CA ILE A 143 -8.53 -13.07 -5.59
C ILE A 143 -7.77 -14.40 -5.51
N SER A 144 -6.91 -14.56 -4.49
CA SER A 144 -6.08 -15.75 -4.27
C SER A 144 -6.91 -16.87 -3.62
N GLY A 145 -7.20 -17.90 -4.41
CA GLY A 145 -8.05 -19.05 -4.07
C GLY A 145 -9.50 -18.94 -4.54
N THR A 146 -9.92 -17.78 -5.04
CA THR A 146 -11.31 -17.57 -5.48
C THR A 146 -11.42 -17.56 -7.00
N ILE A 147 -10.83 -16.57 -7.66
CA ILE A 147 -10.81 -16.47 -9.13
C ILE A 147 -9.51 -17.03 -9.73
N TRP A 148 -8.43 -17.06 -8.93
CA TRP A 148 -7.15 -17.65 -9.31
C TRP A 148 -6.69 -18.61 -8.21
N PHE A 149 -6.50 -19.88 -8.55
CA PHE A 149 -6.18 -20.95 -7.59
C PHE A 149 -4.93 -21.75 -7.95
N ASP A 150 -4.24 -21.40 -9.03
CA ASP A 150 -2.98 -22.00 -9.45
C ASP A 150 -1.77 -21.17 -8.96
N SER A 151 -0.55 -21.58 -9.35
CA SER A 151 0.65 -20.80 -9.10
C SER A 151 0.52 -19.39 -9.69
N TRP A 152 0.85 -18.34 -8.93
CA TRP A 152 0.82 -16.98 -9.47
C TRP A 152 1.82 -16.75 -10.60
N SER A 153 2.87 -17.57 -10.72
CA SER A 153 3.85 -17.46 -11.80
C SER A 153 3.22 -17.71 -13.18
N SER A 154 2.33 -18.70 -13.31
CA SER A 154 1.69 -19.05 -14.58
C SER A 154 0.63 -18.03 -15.01
N TRP A 155 0.21 -17.12 -14.12
CA TRP A 155 -0.66 -16.01 -14.51
C TRP A 155 -0.02 -15.21 -15.65
N TRP A 156 1.30 -15.03 -15.65
CA TRP A 156 2.00 -14.22 -16.64
C TRP A 156 2.13 -14.87 -18.03
N ASP A 157 1.75 -16.15 -18.16
CA ASP A 157 1.79 -16.86 -19.44
C ASP A 157 0.84 -16.22 -20.47
N TRP A 158 -0.23 -15.53 -20.04
CA TRP A 158 -1.12 -14.82 -20.98
C TRP A 158 -0.37 -13.78 -21.81
N TYR A 159 0.62 -13.12 -21.21
CA TYR A 159 1.42 -12.10 -21.89
C TYR A 159 2.46 -12.76 -22.81
N ALA A 160 3.13 -13.81 -22.34
CA ALA A 160 4.09 -14.55 -23.17
C ALA A 160 3.43 -15.19 -24.39
N ASN A 161 2.19 -15.68 -24.25
CA ASN A 161 1.45 -16.38 -25.29
C ASN A 161 0.61 -15.45 -26.19
N LEU A 162 0.93 -14.15 -26.25
CA LEU A 162 0.23 -13.24 -27.16
C LEU A 162 0.52 -13.60 -28.63
N PRO A 163 -0.49 -13.57 -29.52
CA PRO A 163 -0.38 -14.13 -30.88
C PRO A 163 0.69 -13.51 -31.77
N TRP A 164 1.17 -12.32 -31.46
CA TRP A 164 2.16 -11.59 -32.28
C TRP A 164 3.61 -11.86 -31.88
N TRP A 165 3.88 -12.60 -30.79
CA TRP A 165 5.24 -13.01 -30.43
C TRP A 165 5.39 -14.44 -29.89
N ALA A 166 4.30 -15.17 -29.66
CA ALA A 166 4.37 -16.50 -29.04
C ALA A 166 5.22 -17.52 -29.84
N ASP A 167 5.27 -17.37 -31.17
CA ASP A 167 6.00 -18.24 -32.10
C ASP A 167 7.29 -17.62 -32.67
N LEU A 168 7.77 -16.49 -32.11
CA LEU A 168 9.07 -15.88 -32.50
C LEU A 168 10.26 -16.68 -31.95
#